data_AF-A0AAV6H5K2-F1
#
_entry.id   AF-A0AAV6H5K2-F1
#
_cell.length_a   1.000
_cell.length_b   1.000
_cell.length_c   1.000
_cell.angle_alpha   90.00
_cell.angle_beta   90.00
_cell.angle_gamma   90.00
#
_symmetry.space_group_name_H-M   'P 1'
#
loop_
_entity.id
_entity.type
_entity.pdbx_description
1 polymer ?
#
loop_
_entity_poly.entity_id
_entity_poly.type
_entity_poly.pdbx_seq_one_letter_code
_entity_poly.pdbx_strand_id
1 'polypeptide(L)'
;MALLLEHQFRQLPADKQVETRPFLESVSYLPPFFDLLGSTVFAPIKADIAGNITKIKAVYDSNPSRYKTLQHILDAEKEMHGSEWPKVGATLALMWLKRGLRFIQVLLQSLVDGEKDENYPNLIRVNATKAYEIALKKYHGWFVQKLFKAALYAAPYKSDFLRALSKGREVKEDDCLEKVRQFLANFTATVDAIYEMYSKMNAELDYTV
;
A
#
# COMPACT_ATOMS: atom_id res chain seq x y z
N MET A 1 10.03 10.96 -12.62
CA MET A 1 9.74 9.65 -11.99
C MET A 1 10.36 9.48 -10.61
N ALA A 2 10.74 10.57 -9.96
CA ALA A 2 11.63 10.53 -8.82
C ALA A 2 10.98 9.91 -7.55
N LEU A 3 9.65 10.00 -7.40
CA LEU A 3 8.97 9.50 -6.19
C LEU A 3 9.03 7.96 -6.00
N LEU A 4 8.90 7.17 -7.06
CA LEU A 4 8.87 5.70 -6.94
C LEU A 4 10.25 5.06 -7.12
N LEU A 5 11.13 5.65 -7.94
CA LEU A 5 12.46 5.10 -8.18
C LEU A 5 13.51 5.51 -7.13
N GLU A 6 13.36 6.64 -6.46
CA GLU A 6 14.28 7.03 -5.37
C GLU A 6 14.10 6.16 -4.12
N HIS A 7 12.96 5.44 -4.02
CA HIS A 7 12.53 4.72 -2.82
C HIS A 7 12.07 3.30 -3.15
N GLN A 8 12.93 2.53 -3.81
CA GLN A 8 12.66 1.13 -4.14
C GLN A 8 12.65 0.23 -2.91
N PHE A 9 11.77 -0.76 -2.93
CA PHE A 9 11.79 -1.87 -1.98
C PHE A 9 13.03 -2.73 -2.23
N ARG A 10 13.64 -3.21 -1.14
CA ARG A 10 14.76 -4.15 -1.22
C ARG A 10 14.28 -5.48 -1.82
N GLN A 11 15.17 -6.13 -2.56
CA GLN A 11 14.95 -7.52 -2.94
C GLN A 11 14.85 -8.37 -1.66
N LEU A 12 13.86 -9.26 -1.63
CA LEU A 12 13.70 -10.15 -0.49
C LEU A 12 14.81 -11.20 -0.43
N PRO A 13 15.29 -11.56 0.77
CA PRO A 13 16.13 -12.74 0.97
C PRO A 13 15.38 -14.03 0.65
N ALA A 14 16.11 -15.16 0.55
CA ALA A 14 15.53 -16.47 0.22
C ALA A 14 14.48 -16.95 1.24
N ASP A 15 14.63 -16.56 2.51
CA ASP A 15 13.67 -16.87 3.58
C ASP A 15 12.45 -15.94 3.61
N LYS A 16 12.36 -15.00 2.64
CA LYS A 16 11.31 -14.00 2.48
C LYS A 16 11.12 -13.07 3.70
N GLN A 17 12.09 -12.97 4.60
CA GLN A 17 11.97 -12.06 5.74
C GLN A 17 12.04 -10.60 5.31
N VAL A 18 11.10 -9.79 5.81
CA VAL A 18 11.03 -8.35 5.54
C VAL A 18 11.67 -7.60 6.69
N GLU A 19 12.85 -7.00 6.47
CA GLU A 19 13.50 -6.13 7.45
C GLU A 19 12.64 -4.89 7.73
N THR A 20 12.38 -4.61 9.01
CA THR A 20 11.42 -3.57 9.42
C THR A 20 11.86 -2.18 9.00
N ARG A 21 13.13 -1.82 9.24
CA ARG A 21 13.64 -0.48 8.95
C ARG A 21 13.61 -0.13 7.46
N PRO A 22 14.20 -0.93 6.56
CA PRO A 22 14.14 -0.65 5.13
C PRO A 22 12.71 -0.65 4.59
N PHE A 23 11.84 -1.50 5.12
CA PHE A 23 10.42 -1.48 4.80
C PHE A 23 9.78 -0.16 5.19
N LEU A 24 9.94 0.29 6.45
CA LEU A 24 9.41 1.55 6.96
C LEU A 24 9.95 2.77 6.19
N GLU A 25 11.25 2.78 5.88
CA GLU A 25 11.87 3.80 5.03
C GLU A 25 11.17 3.84 3.66
N SER A 26 10.98 2.70 2.99
CA SER A 26 10.33 2.64 1.66
C SER A 26 8.86 3.07 1.70
N VAL A 27 8.07 2.57 2.66
CA VAL A 27 6.62 2.89 2.73
C VAL A 27 6.36 4.32 3.19
N SER A 28 7.30 4.98 3.87
CA SER A 28 7.13 6.37 4.32
C SER A 28 6.96 7.39 3.19
N TYR A 29 7.36 7.02 1.96
CA TYR A 29 7.21 7.85 0.76
C TYR A 29 5.92 7.58 -0.02
N LEU A 30 5.12 6.59 0.40
CA LEU A 30 3.86 6.25 -0.24
C LEU A 30 2.67 7.13 0.16
N PRO A 31 2.54 7.72 1.38
CA PRO A 31 1.42 8.61 1.67
C PRO A 31 1.27 9.80 0.70
N PRO A 32 2.36 10.48 0.25
CA PRO A 32 2.27 11.49 -0.81
C PRO A 32 1.68 10.99 -2.14
N PHE A 33 1.70 9.68 -2.43
CA PHE A 33 1.04 9.09 -3.60
C PHE A 33 -0.45 9.42 -3.65
N PHE A 34 -1.12 9.48 -2.50
CA PHE A 34 -2.56 9.79 -2.43
C PHE A 34 -2.87 11.25 -2.74
N ASP A 35 -1.90 12.16 -2.58
CA ASP A 35 -2.05 13.55 -3.04
C ASP A 35 -2.15 13.61 -4.57
N LEU A 36 -1.53 12.64 -5.27
CA LEU A 36 -1.57 12.53 -6.74
C LEU A 36 -2.94 12.04 -7.26
N LEU A 37 -3.73 11.38 -6.41
CA LEU A 37 -5.08 10.89 -6.74
C LEU A 37 -6.18 11.94 -6.50
N GLY A 38 -5.87 13.06 -5.85
CA GLY A 38 -6.82 14.13 -5.53
C GLY A 38 -6.74 14.55 -4.06
N SER A 39 -6.01 15.62 -3.80
CA SER A 39 -5.57 16.02 -2.45
C SER A 39 -6.65 16.08 -1.36
N THR A 40 -7.86 16.57 -1.67
CA THR A 40 -8.90 16.76 -0.64
C THR A 40 -9.73 15.50 -0.38
N VAL A 41 -10.05 14.74 -1.43
CA VAL A 41 -10.95 13.57 -1.34
C VAL A 41 -10.23 12.36 -0.75
N PHE A 42 -8.92 12.26 -0.97
CA PHE A 42 -8.10 11.14 -0.50
C PHE A 42 -7.35 11.42 0.81
N ALA A 43 -7.52 12.60 1.41
CA ALA A 43 -6.87 12.98 2.67
C ALA A 43 -7.12 12.01 3.84
N PRO A 44 -8.34 11.48 4.07
CA PRO A 44 -8.56 10.48 5.13
C PRO A 44 -7.76 9.18 4.91
N ILE A 45 -7.62 8.74 3.66
CA ILE A 45 -6.87 7.53 3.30
C ILE A 45 -5.37 7.73 3.54
N LYS A 46 -4.84 8.90 3.15
CA LYS A 46 -3.47 9.29 3.43
C LYS A 46 -3.18 9.30 4.94
N ALA A 47 -4.08 9.87 5.73
CA ALA A 47 -3.94 9.95 7.18
C ALA A 47 -3.95 8.56 7.83
N ASP A 48 -4.82 7.64 7.39
CA ASP A 48 -4.87 6.27 7.88
C ASP A 48 -3.54 5.52 7.63
N ILE A 49 -3.03 5.57 6.40
CA ILE A 49 -1.77 4.93 6.02
C ILE A 49 -0.59 5.53 6.80
N ALA A 50 -0.51 6.86 6.90
CA ALA A 50 0.53 7.54 7.68
C ALA A 50 0.45 7.19 9.17
N GLY A 51 -0.76 7.09 9.72
CA GLY A 51 -1.00 6.65 11.10
C GLY A 51 -0.53 5.21 11.35
N ASN A 52 -0.80 4.30 10.41
CA ASN A 52 -0.34 2.91 10.49
C ASN A 52 1.19 2.82 10.45
N ILE A 53 1.85 3.55 9.54
CA ILE A 53 3.32 3.63 9.47
C ILE A 53 3.89 4.17 10.79
N THR A 54 3.28 5.22 11.33
CA THR A 54 3.72 5.83 12.60
C THR A 54 3.63 4.85 13.76
N LYS A 55 2.54 4.08 13.86
CA LYS A 55 2.37 3.05 14.90
C LYS A 55 3.42 1.94 14.81
N ILE A 56 3.66 1.42 13.60
CA ILE A 56 4.68 0.37 13.38
C ILE A 56 6.07 0.91 13.71
N LYS A 57 6.36 2.15 13.29
CA LYS A 57 7.63 2.82 13.59
C LYS A 57 7.85 3.01 15.09
N ALA A 58 6.82 3.42 15.84
CA ALA A 58 6.92 3.58 17.29
C ALA A 58 7.28 2.25 17.99
N VAL A 59 6.68 1.14 17.58
CA VAL A 59 7.04 -0.20 18.10
C VAL A 59 8.48 -0.54 17.71
N TYR A 60 8.88 -0.36 16.45
CA TYR A 60 10.24 -0.60 16.00
C TYR A 60 11.29 0.20 16.79
N ASP A 61 11.07 1.51 16.95
CA ASP A 61 12.01 2.42 17.61
C ASP A 61 12.18 2.11 19.11
N SER A 62 11.20 1.42 19.73
CA SER A 62 11.31 1.01 21.14
C SER A 62 12.39 -0.05 21.38
N ASN A 63 12.66 -0.93 20.41
CA ASN A 63 13.75 -1.89 20.45
C ASN A 63 14.10 -2.41 19.04
N PRO A 64 14.91 -1.66 18.26
CA PRO A 64 15.26 -2.03 16.89
C PRO A 64 15.90 -3.41 16.72
N SER A 65 16.65 -3.88 17.73
CA SER A 65 17.24 -5.22 17.74
C SER A 65 16.20 -6.33 17.89
N ARG A 66 15.18 -6.13 18.75
CA ARG A 66 14.08 -7.08 18.93
C ARG A 66 13.16 -7.10 17.71
N TYR A 67 12.91 -5.95 17.10
CA TYR A 67 11.96 -5.79 16.00
C TYR A 67 12.65 -5.72 14.62
N LYS A 68 13.70 -6.54 14.42
CA LYS A 68 14.54 -6.51 13.21
C LYS A 68 13.74 -6.77 11.93
N THR A 69 12.75 -7.67 11.98
CA THR A 69 11.87 -8.00 10.85
C THR A 69 10.41 -7.84 11.25
N LEU A 70 9.52 -7.69 10.25
CA LEU A 70 8.08 -7.58 10.50
C LEU A 70 7.53 -8.82 11.22
N GLN A 71 8.09 -10.00 10.94
CA GLN A 71 7.77 -11.25 11.63
C GLN A 71 8.05 -11.14 13.14
N HIS A 72 9.22 -10.61 13.53
CA HIS A 72 9.55 -10.41 14.94
C HIS A 72 8.59 -9.45 15.66
N ILE A 73 8.00 -8.46 14.96
CA ILE A 73 6.95 -7.61 15.55
C ILE A 73 5.73 -8.46 15.90
N LEU A 74 5.22 -9.24 14.95
CA LEU A 74 4.03 -10.05 15.17
C LEU A 74 4.25 -11.10 16.26
N ASP A 75 5.39 -11.78 16.27
CA ASP A 75 5.73 -12.78 17.29
C ASP A 75 5.78 -12.16 18.68
N ALA A 76 6.50 -11.05 18.83
CA ALA A 76 6.65 -10.38 20.12
C ALA A 76 5.32 -9.77 20.62
N GLU A 77 4.48 -9.21 19.75
CA GLU A 77 3.17 -8.70 20.15
C GLU A 77 2.20 -9.84 20.50
N LYS A 78 2.29 -10.99 19.81
CA LYS A 78 1.50 -12.17 20.16
C LYS A 78 1.83 -12.67 21.57
N GLU A 79 3.11 -12.74 21.92
CA GLU A 79 3.56 -13.08 23.27
C GLU A 79 3.11 -12.04 24.30
N MET A 80 3.21 -10.75 23.98
CA MET A 80 2.91 -9.66 24.92
C MET A 80 1.42 -9.50 25.20
N HIS A 81 0.56 -9.68 24.20
CA HIS A 81 -0.87 -9.36 24.28
C HIS A 81 -1.78 -10.60 24.40
N GLY A 82 -1.25 -11.81 24.24
CA GLY A 82 -1.99 -13.06 24.44
C GLY A 82 -3.30 -13.09 23.65
N SER A 83 -4.43 -13.16 24.35
CA SER A 83 -5.78 -13.26 23.74
C SER A 83 -6.26 -12.01 23.01
N GLU A 84 -5.64 -10.84 23.23
CA GLU A 84 -6.02 -9.62 22.51
C GLU A 84 -5.41 -9.54 21.10
N TRP A 85 -4.33 -10.30 20.87
CA TRP A 85 -3.70 -10.43 19.56
C TRP A 85 -4.60 -11.23 18.59
N PRO A 86 -4.71 -10.86 17.30
CA PRO A 86 -3.93 -9.87 16.55
C PRO A 86 -4.56 -8.46 16.47
N LYS A 87 -5.63 -8.17 17.23
CA LYS A 87 -6.36 -6.89 17.11
C LYS A 87 -5.75 -5.75 17.93
N VAL A 88 -4.42 -5.68 17.98
CA VAL A 88 -3.65 -4.74 18.81
C VAL A 88 -2.38 -4.26 18.11
N GLY A 89 -1.82 -3.16 18.58
CA GLY A 89 -0.45 -2.74 18.30
C GLY A 89 -0.09 -2.52 16.82
N ALA A 90 1.18 -2.75 16.51
CA ALA A 90 1.74 -2.69 15.17
C ALA A 90 1.26 -3.85 14.29
N THR A 91 0.85 -4.99 14.87
CA THR A 91 0.21 -6.09 14.14
C THR A 91 -1.08 -5.61 13.49
N LEU A 92 -1.94 -4.91 14.22
CA LEU A 92 -3.16 -4.35 13.66
C LEU A 92 -2.86 -3.24 12.64
N ALA A 93 -1.89 -2.37 12.95
CA ALA A 93 -1.49 -1.29 12.04
C ALA A 93 -0.95 -1.82 10.71
N LEU A 94 -0.07 -2.83 10.74
CA LEU A 94 0.48 -3.46 9.54
C LEU A 94 -0.59 -4.24 8.76
N MET A 95 -1.62 -4.77 9.43
CA MET A 95 -2.75 -5.44 8.77
C MET A 95 -3.53 -4.48 7.88
N TRP A 96 -3.78 -3.26 8.35
CA TRP A 96 -4.42 -2.22 7.55
C TRP A 96 -3.47 -1.65 6.50
N LEU A 97 -2.21 -1.40 6.87
CA LEU A 97 -1.20 -0.91 5.93
C LEU A 97 -1.05 -1.83 4.73
N LYS A 98 -0.91 -3.16 4.92
CA LYS A 98 -0.72 -4.10 3.80
C LYS A 98 -1.89 -4.11 2.81
N ARG A 99 -3.12 -3.82 3.26
CA ARG A 99 -4.30 -3.66 2.39
C ARG A 99 -4.19 -2.40 1.54
N GLY A 100 -3.78 -1.28 2.14
CA GLY A 100 -3.47 -0.05 1.41
C GLY A 100 -2.33 -0.24 0.40
N LEU A 101 -1.28 -0.96 0.78
CA LEU A 101 -0.17 -1.30 -0.13
C LEU A 101 -0.64 -2.17 -1.30
N ARG A 102 -1.50 -3.18 -1.03
CA ARG A 102 -2.11 -4.00 -2.09
C ARG A 102 -2.94 -3.18 -3.05
N PHE A 103 -3.70 -2.19 -2.57
CA PHE A 103 -4.44 -1.27 -3.43
C PHE A 103 -3.49 -0.54 -4.40
N ILE A 104 -2.41 0.06 -3.89
CA ILE A 104 -1.41 0.75 -4.71
C ILE A 104 -0.79 -0.22 -5.73
N GLN A 105 -0.43 -1.43 -5.29
CA GLN A 105 0.17 -2.47 -6.13
C GLN A 105 -0.73 -2.83 -7.31
N VAL A 106 -2.00 -3.16 -7.03
CA VAL A 106 -2.96 -3.55 -8.08
C VAL A 106 -3.29 -2.39 -9.01
N LEU A 107 -3.44 -1.18 -8.48
CA LEU A 107 -3.70 0.02 -9.29
C LEU A 107 -2.56 0.25 -10.29
N LEU A 108 -1.31 0.25 -9.81
CA LEU A 108 -0.14 0.48 -10.65
C LEU A 108 0.07 -0.65 -11.65
N GLN A 109 -0.11 -1.92 -11.23
CA GLN A 109 0.00 -3.06 -12.12
C GLN A 109 -1.03 -3.01 -13.25
N SER A 110 -2.28 -2.69 -12.93
CA SER A 110 -3.37 -2.53 -13.91
C SER A 110 -3.04 -1.45 -14.96
N LEU A 111 -2.40 -0.34 -14.56
CA LEU A 111 -1.94 0.70 -15.50
C LEU A 111 -0.78 0.21 -16.38
N VAL A 112 0.17 -0.52 -15.80
CA VAL A 112 1.33 -1.10 -16.52
C VAL A 112 0.91 -2.17 -17.53
N ASP A 113 -0.14 -2.93 -17.21
CA ASP A 113 -0.72 -3.96 -18.07
C ASP A 113 -1.59 -3.37 -19.20
N GLY A 114 -1.79 -2.05 -19.20
CA GLY A 114 -2.56 -1.35 -20.23
C GLY A 114 -4.08 -1.49 -20.09
N GLU A 115 -4.57 -1.96 -18.94
CA GLU A 115 -6.01 -2.09 -18.69
C GLU A 115 -6.66 -0.70 -18.67
N LYS A 116 -7.75 -0.54 -19.41
CA LYS A 116 -8.47 0.73 -19.55
C LYS A 116 -9.91 0.52 -20.00
N ASP A 117 -10.74 1.53 -19.80
CA ASP A 117 -12.03 1.63 -20.48
C ASP A 117 -11.79 2.18 -21.89
N GLU A 118 -12.15 1.43 -22.93
CA GLU A 118 -11.95 1.87 -24.32
C GLU A 118 -12.76 3.12 -24.68
N ASN A 119 -13.86 3.39 -23.98
CA ASN A 119 -14.65 4.61 -24.19
C ASN A 119 -14.04 5.83 -23.48
N TYR A 120 -13.29 5.59 -22.40
CA TYR A 120 -12.68 6.64 -21.57
C TYR A 120 -11.22 6.30 -21.21
N PRO A 121 -10.33 6.15 -22.20
CA PRO A 121 -8.99 5.56 -22.00
C PRO A 121 -8.03 6.43 -21.19
N ASN A 122 -8.38 7.69 -20.95
CA ASN A 122 -7.62 8.59 -20.09
C ASN A 122 -8.15 8.64 -18.65
N LEU A 123 -9.13 7.81 -18.26
CA LEU A 123 -9.58 7.69 -16.87
C LEU A 123 -8.95 6.46 -16.20
N ILE A 124 -8.58 6.59 -14.92
CA ILE A 124 -8.05 5.47 -14.12
C ILE A 124 -9.11 4.76 -13.27
N ARG A 125 -10.40 5.02 -13.53
CA ARG A 125 -11.52 4.57 -12.69
C ARG A 125 -11.66 3.06 -12.66
N VAL A 126 -11.46 2.38 -13.79
CA VAL A 126 -11.50 0.92 -13.87
C VAL A 126 -10.36 0.28 -13.09
N ASN A 127 -9.16 0.86 -13.19
CA ASN A 127 -7.96 0.40 -12.47
C ASN A 127 -8.14 0.56 -10.96
N ALA A 128 -8.61 1.73 -10.51
CA ALA A 128 -8.86 2.01 -9.10
C ALA A 128 -10.01 1.17 -8.53
N THR A 129 -11.06 0.90 -9.32
CA THR A 129 -12.13 -0.01 -8.93
C THR A 129 -11.59 -1.42 -8.72
N LYS A 130 -10.86 -1.98 -9.70
CA LYS A 130 -10.22 -3.30 -9.57
C LYS A 130 -9.34 -3.39 -8.32
N ALA A 131 -8.49 -2.39 -8.09
CA ALA A 131 -7.64 -2.33 -6.92
C ALA A 131 -8.44 -2.34 -5.60
N TYR A 132 -9.53 -1.58 -5.54
CA TYR A 132 -10.41 -1.54 -4.38
C TYR A 132 -11.10 -2.87 -4.10
N GLU A 133 -11.63 -3.51 -5.14
CA GLU A 133 -12.33 -4.78 -5.02
C GLU A 133 -11.43 -5.89 -4.49
N ILE A 134 -10.18 -5.93 -4.95
CA ILE A 134 -9.19 -6.92 -4.52
C ILE A 134 -8.65 -6.62 -3.12
N ALA A 135 -8.35 -5.36 -2.81
CA ALA A 135 -7.56 -5.02 -1.62
C ALA A 135 -8.41 -4.66 -0.38
N LEU A 136 -9.54 -3.98 -0.56
CA LEU A 136 -10.20 -3.24 0.52
C LEU A 136 -11.69 -3.55 0.67
N LYS A 137 -12.43 -3.78 -0.43
CA LYS A 137 -13.90 -3.85 -0.44
C LYS A 137 -14.48 -4.80 0.60
N LYS A 138 -13.89 -5.97 0.80
CA LYS A 138 -14.38 -6.97 1.78
C LYS A 138 -14.27 -6.51 3.25
N TYR A 139 -13.42 -5.52 3.54
CA TYR A 139 -13.21 -4.98 4.88
C TYR A 139 -13.97 -3.67 5.10
N HIS A 140 -14.77 -3.23 4.15
CA HIS A 140 -15.53 -1.99 4.23
C HIS A 140 -17.03 -2.28 4.27
N GLY A 141 -17.72 -1.72 5.25
CA GLY A 141 -19.17 -1.73 5.34
C GLY A 141 -19.82 -0.94 4.20
N TRP A 142 -21.15 -1.05 4.11
CA TRP A 142 -21.92 -0.41 3.03
C TRP A 142 -21.64 1.09 2.90
N PHE A 143 -21.52 1.81 4.02
CA PHE A 143 -21.27 3.25 4.03
C PHE A 143 -19.92 3.61 3.40
N VAL A 144 -18.84 2.96 3.83
CA VAL A 144 -17.49 3.20 3.30
C VAL A 144 -17.39 2.79 1.83
N GLN A 145 -18.07 1.71 1.42
CA GLN A 145 -18.16 1.35 0.00
C GLN A 145 -18.85 2.42 -0.85
N LYS A 146 -19.89 3.09 -0.35
CA LYS A 146 -20.55 4.21 -1.04
C LYS A 146 -19.63 5.43 -1.13
N LEU A 147 -18.92 5.74 -0.04
CA LEU A 147 -17.95 6.82 -0.03
C LEU A 147 -16.83 6.60 -1.07
N PHE A 148 -16.30 5.37 -1.19
CA PHE A 148 -15.32 5.03 -2.22
C PHE A 148 -15.86 5.28 -3.63
N LYS A 149 -17.09 4.84 -3.94
CA LYS A 149 -17.72 5.07 -5.25
C LYS A 149 -17.86 6.56 -5.57
N ALA A 150 -18.21 7.38 -4.58
CA ALA A 150 -18.27 8.82 -4.75
C ALA A 150 -16.87 9.43 -4.99
N ALA A 151 -15.87 9.00 -4.22
CA ALA A 151 -14.48 9.46 -4.35
C ALA A 151 -13.87 9.14 -5.73
N LEU A 152 -14.29 8.05 -6.37
CA LEU A 152 -13.82 7.63 -7.69
C LEU A 152 -14.08 8.68 -8.78
N TYR A 153 -15.09 9.53 -8.62
CA TYR A 153 -15.36 10.62 -9.57
C TYR A 153 -14.30 11.71 -9.53
N ALA A 154 -13.60 11.86 -8.40
CA ALA A 154 -12.51 12.81 -8.20
C ALA A 154 -11.14 12.25 -8.59
N ALA A 155 -11.06 10.98 -9.01
CA ALA A 155 -9.81 10.41 -9.51
C ALA A 155 -9.31 11.18 -10.74
N PRO A 156 -7.99 11.42 -10.88
CA PRO A 156 -7.42 12.22 -11.95
C PRO A 156 -7.52 11.51 -13.31
N TYR A 157 -7.21 12.25 -14.36
CA TYR A 157 -6.86 11.64 -15.64
C TYR A 157 -5.56 10.83 -15.51
N LYS A 158 -5.44 9.76 -16.30
CA LYS A 158 -4.25 8.91 -16.38
C LYS A 158 -3.02 9.74 -16.72
N SER A 159 -3.11 10.61 -17.72
CA SER A 159 -2.03 11.53 -18.11
C SER A 159 -1.55 12.42 -16.95
N ASP A 160 -2.49 12.97 -16.17
CA ASP A 160 -2.16 13.84 -15.04
C ASP A 160 -1.53 13.05 -13.89
N PHE A 161 -2.05 11.85 -13.62
CA PHE A 161 -1.50 10.94 -12.63
C PHE A 161 -0.05 10.52 -12.97
N LEU A 162 0.22 10.12 -14.22
CA LEU A 162 1.56 9.75 -14.68
C LEU A 162 2.52 10.95 -14.68
N ARG A 163 2.04 12.15 -15.02
CA ARG A 163 2.82 13.39 -14.90
C ARG A 163 3.14 13.72 -13.44
N ALA A 164 2.20 13.48 -12.53
CA ALA A 164 2.39 13.68 -11.10
C ALA A 164 3.43 12.69 -10.52
N LEU A 165 3.39 11.41 -10.90
CA LEU A 165 4.46 10.43 -10.62
C LEU A 165 5.83 10.88 -11.16
N SER A 166 5.81 11.68 -12.22
CA SER A 166 7.01 12.27 -12.80
C SER A 166 7.56 13.50 -12.06
N LYS A 167 6.97 13.93 -10.93
CA LYS A 167 7.22 15.23 -10.27
C LYS A 167 7.05 16.40 -11.24
N GLY A 168 6.02 16.34 -12.09
CA GLY A 168 5.70 17.40 -13.06
C GLY A 168 6.58 17.43 -14.31
N ARG A 169 7.61 16.58 -14.41
CA ARG A 169 8.42 16.47 -15.62
C ARG A 169 7.62 15.82 -16.74
N GLU A 170 7.75 16.35 -17.94
CA GLU A 170 7.23 15.71 -19.14
C GLU A 170 8.09 14.48 -19.44
N VAL A 171 7.48 13.31 -19.38
CA VAL A 171 8.11 12.01 -19.65
C VAL A 171 7.14 11.22 -20.52
N LYS A 172 7.65 10.49 -21.51
CA LYS A 172 6.82 9.60 -22.32
C LYS A 172 6.10 8.60 -21.41
N GLU A 173 4.85 8.30 -21.74
CA GLU A 173 4.04 7.37 -20.95
C GLU A 173 4.74 6.01 -20.80
N ASP A 174 5.30 5.46 -21.88
CA ASP A 174 6.01 4.17 -21.84
C ASP A 174 7.22 4.20 -20.90
N ASP A 175 8.01 5.27 -20.93
CA ASP A 175 9.15 5.46 -20.01
C ASP A 175 8.69 5.59 -18.55
N CYS A 176 7.50 6.14 -18.31
CA CYS A 176 6.87 6.20 -17.00
C CYS A 176 6.44 4.82 -16.52
N LEU A 177 5.72 4.09 -17.35
CA LEU A 177 5.19 2.77 -17.01
C LEU A 177 6.31 1.75 -16.83
N GLU A 178 7.39 1.83 -17.59
CA GLU A 178 8.56 0.95 -17.41
C GLU A 178 9.20 1.14 -16.02
N LYS A 179 9.28 2.38 -15.54
CA LYS A 179 9.80 2.67 -14.20
C LYS A 179 8.85 2.22 -13.09
N VAL A 180 7.54 2.32 -13.33
CA VAL A 180 6.52 1.74 -12.43
C VAL A 180 6.68 0.22 -12.38
N ARG A 181 6.88 -0.45 -13.53
CA ARG A 181 7.13 -1.89 -13.62
C ARG A 181 8.35 -2.32 -12.79
N GLN A 182 9.44 -1.56 -12.86
CA GLN A 182 10.63 -1.81 -12.04
C GLN A 182 10.36 -1.69 -10.54
N PHE A 183 9.64 -0.63 -10.13
CA PHE A 183 9.21 -0.48 -8.73
C PHE A 183 8.33 -1.64 -8.26
N LEU A 184 7.39 -2.08 -9.10
CA LEU A 184 6.43 -3.14 -8.80
C LEU A 184 7.08 -4.49 -8.54
N ALA A 185 8.27 -4.78 -9.08
CA ALA A 185 8.93 -6.08 -8.90
C ALA A 185 9.17 -6.42 -7.42
N ASN A 186 9.95 -5.60 -6.70
CA ASN A 186 10.24 -5.83 -5.29
C ASN A 186 9.06 -5.42 -4.39
N PHE A 187 8.27 -4.43 -4.81
CA PHE A 187 7.09 -4.02 -4.05
C PHE A 187 6.06 -5.15 -3.95
N THR A 188 5.72 -5.78 -5.07
CA THR A 188 4.77 -6.90 -5.11
C THR A 188 5.28 -8.07 -4.29
N ALA A 189 6.55 -8.47 -4.46
CA ALA A 189 7.15 -9.55 -3.67
C ALA A 189 7.09 -9.27 -2.16
N THR A 190 7.37 -8.03 -1.74
CA THR A 190 7.30 -7.62 -0.33
C THR A 190 5.87 -7.70 0.20
N VAL A 191 4.90 -7.15 -0.53
CA VAL A 191 3.48 -7.20 -0.12
C VAL A 191 3.00 -8.64 -0.04
N ASP A 192 3.34 -9.50 -1.00
CA ASP A 192 3.00 -10.93 -1.00
C ASP A 192 3.59 -11.64 0.24
N ALA A 193 4.86 -11.41 0.56
CA ALA A 193 5.49 -11.98 1.76
C ALA A 193 4.77 -11.56 3.06
N ILE A 194 4.31 -10.31 3.15
CA ILE A 194 3.53 -9.84 4.30
C ILE A 194 2.17 -10.56 4.36
N TYR A 195 1.47 -10.73 3.23
CA TYR A 195 0.21 -11.48 3.22
C TYR A 195 0.40 -12.96 3.60
N GLU A 196 1.45 -13.61 3.08
CA GLU A 196 1.83 -14.98 3.46
C GLU A 196 2.12 -15.08 4.97
N MET A 197 2.86 -14.11 5.53
CA MET A 197 3.16 -14.03 6.96
C MET A 197 1.88 -13.96 7.80
N TYR A 198 0.96 -13.04 7.48
CA TYR A 198 -0.32 -12.91 8.19
C TYR A 198 -1.15 -14.19 8.15
N SER A 199 -1.17 -14.86 7.00
CA SER A 199 -1.87 -16.14 6.85
C SER A 199 -1.24 -17.24 7.70
N LYS A 200 0.08 -17.42 7.63
CA LYS A 200 0.82 -18.44 8.41
C LYS A 200 0.68 -18.24 9.92
N MET A 201 0.64 -16.99 10.37
CA MET A 201 0.53 -16.66 11.78
C MET A 201 -0.90 -16.68 12.33
N ASN A 202 -1.91 -16.80 11.45
CA ASN A 202 -3.30 -16.56 11.78
C ASN A 202 -3.54 -15.15 12.38
N ALA A 203 -2.90 -14.14 11.77
CA ALA A 203 -2.97 -12.74 12.18
C ALA A 203 -3.99 -11.90 11.38
N GLU A 204 -4.64 -12.48 10.38
CA GLU A 204 -5.61 -11.79 9.52
C GLU A 204 -6.99 -11.73 10.19
N LEU A 205 -7.62 -10.56 10.18
CA LEU A 205 -8.98 -10.35 10.67
C LEU A 205 -9.91 -9.86 9.56
N ASP A 206 -11.12 -10.40 9.48
CA ASP A 206 -12.11 -10.06 8.44
C ASP A 206 -13.23 -9.11 8.92
N TYR A 207 -13.01 -8.36 10.01
CA TYR A 207 -13.99 -7.36 10.44
C TYR A 207 -14.06 -6.18 9.45
N THR A 208 -15.22 -5.55 9.39
CA THR A 208 -15.48 -4.39 8.52
C THR A 208 -15.40 -3.07 9.28
N VAL A 209 -15.02 -2.01 8.56
CA VAL A 209 -15.08 -0.60 8.98
C VAL A 209 -16.05 0.21 8.15
#